data_AF-A0A0F6AN04-F1
#
_entry.id   AF-A0A0F6AN04-F1
#
_cell.length_a   1.000
_cell.length_b   1.000
_cell.length_c   1.000
_cell.angle_alpha   90.00
_cell.angle_beta   90.00
_cell.angle_gamma   90.00
#
_symmetry.space_group_name_H-M   'P 1'
#
loop_
_entity.id
_entity.type
_entity.pdbx_description
1 polymer ?
#
loop_
_entity_poly.entity_id
_entity_poly.type
_entity_poly.pdbx_seq_one_letter_code
_entity_poly.pdbx_strand_id
1 'polypeptide(L)'
;MRRLLLIMLALIVGSLFFAQQEVTVYTYGDSDPNNARALISEGMSGNCNRHQWEIPMTLEVQVAQWVKWHLTGTKWTWFVRKPGTYVANCITAELHSNSDLEITFSGFDHLKYATGTSVNDTIEVEYAFGPQLPIPEEVWTPAPDLNNVTLLVPDSQILHDGATYKLWNRIHVVRCNSASTYRDTGTITLTLKNQKPWIDEEGNYVEDLENYVNSER
;
A
#
# COMPACT_ATOMS: atom_id res chain seq x y z
N MET A 1 -73.07 -13.21 -9.95
CA MET A 1 -72.38 -12.58 -11.09
C MET A 1 -71.48 -11.48 -10.58
N ARG A 2 -70.17 -11.56 -10.89
CA ARG A 2 -69.14 -10.48 -10.91
C ARG A 2 -68.88 -9.72 -9.61
N ARG A 3 -67.65 -9.41 -9.19
CA ARG A 3 -66.26 -9.65 -9.63
C ARG A 3 -65.40 -9.24 -8.43
N LEU A 4 -64.41 -10.06 -8.04
CA LEU A 4 -63.31 -9.64 -7.16
C LEU A 4 -62.55 -8.49 -7.84
N LEU A 5 -62.19 -7.46 -7.08
CA LEU A 5 -61.17 -6.49 -7.48
C LEU A 5 -60.05 -6.54 -6.43
N LEU A 6 -59.04 -7.35 -6.74
CA LEU A 6 -57.72 -7.31 -6.11
C LEU A 6 -56.98 -6.09 -6.65
N ILE A 7 -56.77 -5.07 -5.82
CA ILE A 7 -55.83 -4.00 -6.11
C ILE A 7 -54.48 -4.46 -5.58
N MET A 8 -53.65 -5.01 -6.46
CA MET A 8 -52.22 -5.15 -6.19
C MET A 8 -51.61 -3.75 -6.17
N LEU A 9 -51.19 -3.30 -4.99
CA LEU A 9 -50.33 -2.14 -4.82
C LEU A 9 -48.91 -2.59 -5.21
N ALA A 10 -48.52 -2.35 -6.46
CA ALA A 10 -47.13 -2.46 -6.87
C ALA A 10 -46.35 -1.33 -6.20
N LEU A 11 -45.67 -1.65 -5.09
CA LEU A 11 -44.69 -0.79 -4.45
C LEU A 11 -43.46 -0.77 -5.38
N ILE A 12 -43.47 0.16 -6.34
CA ILE A 12 -42.27 0.53 -7.09
C ILE A 12 -41.36 1.21 -6.07
N VAL A 13 -40.42 0.46 -5.51
CA VAL A 13 -39.22 1.04 -4.92
C VAL A 13 -38.43 1.61 -6.08
N GLY A 14 -38.76 2.84 -6.48
CA GLY A 14 -37.93 3.61 -7.37
C GLY A 14 -36.65 3.90 -6.61
N SER A 15 -35.54 3.33 -7.06
CA SER A 15 -34.23 3.85 -6.69
C SER A 15 -34.23 5.33 -7.05
N LEU A 16 -34.18 6.18 -6.03
CA LEU A 16 -33.96 7.61 -6.21
C LEU A 16 -32.53 7.76 -6.75
N PHE A 17 -32.38 7.69 -8.06
CA PHE A 17 -31.22 8.22 -8.74
C PHE A 17 -31.30 9.73 -8.60
N PHE A 18 -30.71 10.25 -7.53
CA PHE A 18 -30.41 11.68 -7.47
C PHE A 18 -29.47 11.97 -8.64
N ALA A 19 -29.83 12.92 -9.50
CA ALA A 19 -28.97 13.31 -10.61
C ALA A 19 -27.66 13.85 -10.03
N GLN A 20 -26.60 13.06 -10.12
CA GLN A 20 -25.24 13.44 -9.78
C GLN A 20 -24.59 13.99 -11.04
N GLN A 21 -24.00 15.17 -10.94
CA GLN A 21 -23.32 15.81 -12.06
C GLN A 21 -21.86 16.03 -11.68
N GLU A 22 -20.93 15.37 -12.38
CA GLU A 22 -19.52 15.71 -12.30
C GLU A 22 -19.31 17.14 -12.82
N VAL A 23 -18.49 17.90 -12.10
CA VAL A 23 -18.16 19.29 -12.43
C VAL A 23 -16.65 19.46 -12.62
N THR A 24 -16.30 20.41 -13.48
CA THR A 24 -14.90 20.74 -13.76
C THR A 24 -14.18 21.20 -12.50
N VAL A 25 -13.05 20.56 -12.19
CA VAL A 25 -12.13 20.97 -11.13
C VAL A 25 -11.11 21.96 -11.70
N TYR A 26 -10.91 23.07 -10.99
CA TYR A 26 -9.87 24.07 -11.29
C TYR A 26 -8.82 24.06 -10.19
N THR A 27 -7.56 24.29 -10.56
CA THR A 27 -6.44 24.36 -9.63
C THR A 27 -5.73 25.71 -9.67
N TYR A 28 -5.01 26.01 -8.59
CA TYR A 28 -4.10 27.14 -8.50
C TYR A 28 -2.66 26.63 -8.34
N GLY A 29 -1.68 27.41 -8.83
CA GLY A 29 -0.26 27.06 -8.76
C GLY A 29 0.07 25.81 -9.58
N ASP A 30 0.95 24.96 -9.04
CA ASP A 30 1.47 23.76 -9.72
C ASP A 30 0.62 22.49 -9.48
N SER A 31 -0.62 22.64 -9.00
CA SER A 31 -1.49 21.49 -8.70
C SER A 31 -2.14 20.92 -9.97
N ASP A 32 -2.18 19.59 -10.09
CA ASP A 32 -2.81 18.90 -11.22
C ASP A 32 -4.33 18.72 -10.98
N PRO A 33 -5.22 19.28 -11.82
CA PRO A 33 -6.67 19.11 -11.67
C PRO A 33 -7.11 17.65 -11.85
N ASN A 34 -6.31 16.79 -12.50
CA ASN A 34 -6.64 15.38 -12.67
C ASN A 34 -6.57 14.59 -11.35
N ASN A 35 -5.92 15.13 -10.31
CA ASN A 35 -5.84 14.51 -8.99
C ASN A 35 -7.13 14.65 -8.17
N ALA A 36 -8.16 15.34 -8.68
CA ALA A 36 -9.44 15.49 -7.99
C ALA A 36 -10.62 15.28 -8.94
N ARG A 37 -11.75 14.86 -8.38
CA ARG A 37 -13.06 14.76 -9.02
C ARG A 37 -14.08 15.39 -8.09
N ALA A 38 -15.04 16.12 -8.65
CA ALA A 38 -16.07 16.79 -7.87
C ALA A 38 -17.44 16.52 -8.49
N LEU A 39 -18.42 16.19 -7.65
CA LEU A 39 -19.79 15.93 -8.07
C LEU A 39 -20.73 16.85 -7.30
N ILE A 40 -21.76 17.36 -7.97
CA ILE A 40 -22.90 18.02 -7.35
C ILE A 40 -24.03 17.00 -7.24
N SER A 41 -24.61 16.89 -6.05
CA SER A 41 -25.71 15.99 -5.73
C SER A 41 -26.79 16.73 -4.92
N GLU A 42 -27.89 16.03 -4.61
CA GLU A 42 -28.95 16.50 -3.71
C GLU A 42 -29.61 17.84 -4.08
N GLY A 43 -29.78 18.09 -5.38
CA GLY A 43 -30.44 19.30 -5.89
C GLY A 43 -31.80 19.55 -5.25
N MET A 44 -32.02 20.79 -4.78
CA MET A 44 -33.27 21.22 -4.15
C MET A 44 -33.89 22.39 -4.92
N SER A 45 -35.22 22.44 -4.95
CA SER A 45 -35.98 23.55 -5.53
C SER A 45 -37.10 24.01 -4.60
N GLY A 46 -37.52 25.26 -4.73
CA GLY A 46 -38.61 25.85 -3.95
C GLY A 46 -39.27 27.02 -4.68
N ASN A 47 -40.54 27.32 -4.37
CA ASN A 47 -41.35 28.37 -4.99
C ASN A 47 -42.42 28.94 -4.03
N CYS A 48 -43.10 30.04 -4.41
CA CYS A 48 -44.17 30.78 -3.68
C CYS A 48 -43.71 31.94 -2.76
N ASN A 49 -44.69 32.70 -2.24
CA ASN A 49 -44.54 33.94 -1.46
C ASN A 49 -44.02 33.75 -0.01
N ARG A 50 -43.22 32.71 0.23
CA ARG A 50 -42.61 32.50 1.55
C ARG A 50 -41.56 33.59 1.78
N HIS A 51 -41.60 34.23 2.94
CA HIS A 51 -40.72 35.37 3.26
C HIS A 51 -39.25 34.96 3.50
N GLN A 52 -39.02 33.74 4.01
CA GLN A 52 -37.69 33.23 4.31
C GLN A 52 -37.57 31.75 3.95
N TRP A 53 -36.44 31.39 3.33
CA TRP A 53 -36.06 30.02 2.98
C TRP A 53 -34.78 29.66 3.73
N GLU A 54 -34.72 28.44 4.25
CA GLU A 54 -33.52 27.85 4.81
C GLU A 54 -33.12 26.69 3.89
N ILE A 55 -31.92 26.78 3.32
CA ILE A 55 -31.41 25.81 2.35
C ILE A 55 -30.12 25.24 2.94
N PRO A 56 -30.13 23.99 3.43
CA PRO A 56 -28.93 23.36 3.96
C PRO A 56 -27.94 23.08 2.82
N MET A 57 -26.66 23.29 3.10
CA MET A 57 -25.56 23.03 2.18
C MET A 57 -24.52 22.18 2.90
N THR A 58 -24.03 21.14 2.23
CA THR A 58 -22.96 20.28 2.73
C THR A 58 -21.82 20.29 1.72
N LEU A 59 -20.59 20.43 2.21
CA LEU A 59 -19.37 20.21 1.45
C LEU A 59 -18.64 19.03 2.07
N GLU A 60 -18.51 17.95 1.32
CA GLU A 60 -17.79 16.74 1.72
C GLU A 60 -16.55 16.56 0.85
N VAL A 61 -15.44 16.12 1.46
CA VAL A 61 -14.23 15.71 0.75
C VAL A 61 -13.78 14.36 1.28
N GLN A 62 -13.58 13.41 0.38
CA GLN A 62 -12.94 12.14 0.67
C GLN A 62 -11.55 12.15 0.05
N VAL A 63 -10.52 11.83 0.84
CA VAL A 63 -9.12 11.81 0.41
C VAL A 63 -8.65 10.36 0.28
N ALA A 64 -8.04 10.03 -0.86
CA ALA A 64 -7.45 8.71 -1.10
C ALA A 64 -6.16 8.54 -0.30
N GLN A 65 -5.86 7.29 0.01
CA GLN A 65 -4.55 6.90 0.51
C GLN A 65 -3.52 6.99 -0.62
N TRP A 66 -2.30 7.35 -0.28
CA TRP A 66 -1.16 7.38 -1.20
C TRP A 66 0.10 6.85 -0.51
N VAL A 67 1.04 6.36 -1.32
CA VAL A 67 2.37 6.00 -0.85
C VAL A 67 3.43 6.44 -1.85
N LYS A 68 4.53 6.98 -1.35
CA LYS A 68 5.76 7.23 -2.10
C LYS A 68 6.88 6.46 -1.42
N TRP A 69 7.63 5.68 -2.19
CA TRP A 69 8.70 4.86 -1.66
C TRP A 69 9.97 5.00 -2.50
N HIS A 70 11.11 4.82 -1.86
CA HIS A 70 12.42 4.75 -2.50
C HIS A 70 13.29 3.69 -1.81
N LEU A 71 14.06 2.93 -2.58
CA LEU A 71 15.05 1.97 -2.09
C LEU A 71 16.43 2.34 -2.64
N THR A 72 17.45 2.34 -1.78
CA THR A 72 18.84 2.62 -2.21
C THR A 72 19.44 1.52 -3.08
N GLY A 73 18.82 0.34 -3.11
CA GLY A 73 19.23 -0.78 -3.94
C GLY A 73 18.30 -1.97 -3.77
N THR A 74 18.45 -2.97 -4.62
CA THR A 74 17.67 -4.22 -4.61
C THR A 74 18.55 -5.47 -4.67
N LYS A 75 19.88 -5.31 -4.62
CA LYS A 75 20.84 -6.41 -4.73
C LYS A 75 22.11 -6.13 -3.93
N TRP A 76 22.49 -7.09 -3.09
CA TRP A 76 23.83 -7.18 -2.54
C TRP A 76 24.70 -8.11 -3.40
N THR A 77 25.97 -7.75 -3.61
CA THR A 77 26.96 -8.62 -4.25
C THR A 77 28.19 -8.70 -3.35
N TRP A 78 28.51 -9.91 -2.90
CA TRP A 78 29.61 -10.17 -1.98
C TRP A 78 30.81 -10.80 -2.69
N PHE A 79 32.01 -10.31 -2.38
CA PHE A 79 33.28 -10.92 -2.78
C PHE A 79 34.00 -11.41 -1.53
N VAL A 80 34.02 -12.73 -1.33
CA VAL A 80 34.44 -13.32 -0.05
C VAL A 80 35.69 -14.18 -0.21
N ARG A 81 36.66 -14.00 0.71
CA ARG A 81 37.77 -14.94 0.92
C ARG A 81 37.43 -15.81 2.12
N LYS A 82 37.00 -17.05 1.87
CA LYS A 82 36.53 -17.99 2.92
C LYS A 82 37.62 -18.34 3.95
N PRO A 83 37.26 -18.67 5.21
CA PRO A 83 35.91 -18.62 5.82
C PRO A 83 35.67 -17.35 6.65
N GLY A 84 34.42 -17.06 6.98
CA GLY A 84 34.04 -16.02 7.94
C GLY A 84 32.55 -15.69 7.95
N THR A 85 32.15 -14.95 9.00
CA THR A 85 30.83 -14.32 9.11
C THR A 85 30.97 -12.83 8.83
N TYR A 86 30.18 -12.31 7.89
CA TYR A 86 30.29 -10.94 7.42
C TYR A 86 28.94 -10.25 7.44
N VAL A 87 28.94 -8.96 7.78
CA VAL A 87 27.76 -8.08 7.76
C VAL A 87 28.05 -6.90 6.84
N ALA A 88 27.16 -6.60 5.90
CA ALA A 88 27.29 -5.44 5.01
C ALA A 88 26.33 -4.34 5.40
N ASN A 89 26.66 -3.12 4.96
CA ASN A 89 25.77 -1.99 5.13
C ASN A 89 24.41 -2.24 4.45
N CYS A 90 23.38 -1.64 5.03
CA CYS A 90 21.99 -1.93 4.73
C CYS A 90 21.50 -1.37 3.38
N ILE A 91 20.45 -2.00 2.83
CA ILE A 91 19.52 -1.31 1.93
C ILE A 91 18.67 -0.40 2.80
N THR A 92 18.50 0.86 2.36
CA THR A 92 17.67 1.85 3.03
C THR A 92 16.38 2.04 2.23
N ALA A 93 15.25 2.02 2.94
CA ALA A 93 13.93 2.34 2.44
C ALA A 93 13.47 3.68 3.00
N GLU A 94 13.03 4.58 2.13
CA GLU A 94 12.37 5.83 2.48
C GLU A 94 10.89 5.70 2.10
N LEU A 95 9.99 5.87 3.07
CA LEU A 95 8.56 5.68 2.91
C LEU A 95 7.83 6.96 3.32
N HIS A 96 6.89 7.39 2.48
CA HIS A 96 5.93 8.44 2.80
C HIS A 96 4.51 7.95 2.51
N SER A 97 3.58 8.17 3.43
CA SER A 97 2.17 7.81 3.23
C SER A 97 1.27 8.59 4.18
N ASN A 98 -0.01 8.67 3.84
CA ASN A 98 -1.10 9.14 4.70
C ASN A 98 -1.98 8.00 5.23
N SER A 99 -1.46 6.78 5.28
CA SER A 99 -2.13 5.57 5.77
C SER A 99 -1.13 4.56 6.30
N ASP A 100 -1.65 3.55 6.98
CA ASP A 100 -0.88 2.37 7.38
C ASP A 100 -0.29 1.67 6.14
N LEU A 101 0.97 1.25 6.25
CA LEU A 101 1.63 0.38 5.29
C LEU A 101 1.92 -0.98 5.92
N GLU A 102 1.82 -2.02 5.12
CA GLU A 102 2.22 -3.38 5.47
C GLU A 102 3.35 -3.84 4.55
N ILE A 103 4.42 -4.35 5.12
CA ILE A 103 5.55 -4.90 4.36
C ILE A 103 5.65 -6.39 4.66
N THR A 104 5.63 -7.20 3.59
CA THR A 104 5.77 -8.65 3.66
C THR A 104 6.91 -9.12 2.77
N PHE A 105 7.39 -10.33 3.04
CA PHE A 105 8.54 -10.93 2.38
C PHE A 105 8.17 -12.31 1.84
N SER A 106 8.68 -12.66 0.68
CA SER A 106 8.45 -13.98 0.07
C SER A 106 9.65 -14.45 -0.73
N GLY A 107 9.88 -15.76 -0.78
CA GLY A 107 10.95 -16.38 -1.58
C GLY A 107 12.37 -16.16 -1.06
N PHE A 108 12.57 -15.62 0.15
CA PHE A 108 13.90 -15.51 0.75
C PHE A 108 14.38 -16.86 1.30
N ASP A 109 15.62 -17.25 0.98
CA ASP A 109 16.30 -18.45 1.47
C ASP A 109 17.80 -18.18 1.62
N HIS A 110 18.53 -19.15 2.16
CA HIS A 110 19.98 -19.18 2.13
C HIS A 110 20.50 -19.27 0.69
N LEU A 111 21.68 -18.68 0.43
CA LEU A 111 22.23 -18.66 -0.93
C LEU A 111 22.58 -20.07 -1.39
N LYS A 112 22.13 -20.45 -2.59
CA LYS A 112 22.43 -21.75 -3.20
C LYS A 112 23.49 -21.64 -4.28
N TYR A 113 24.32 -22.67 -4.37
CA TYR A 113 25.37 -22.77 -5.38
C TYR A 113 24.77 -22.72 -6.80
N ALA A 114 25.14 -21.71 -7.58
CA ALA A 114 24.41 -21.39 -8.80
C ALA A 114 24.72 -22.31 -9.99
N THR A 115 25.92 -22.93 -10.04
CA THR A 115 26.36 -23.69 -11.22
C THR A 115 27.28 -24.87 -10.86
N GLY A 116 26.91 -26.09 -11.26
CA GLY A 116 27.73 -27.30 -11.11
C GLY A 116 27.53 -28.03 -9.79
N THR A 117 28.58 -28.63 -9.23
CA THR A 117 28.54 -29.37 -7.96
C THR A 117 29.34 -28.64 -6.88
N SER A 118 28.87 -28.70 -5.63
CA SER A 118 29.57 -28.16 -4.46
C SER A 118 29.65 -29.20 -3.36
N VAL A 119 30.65 -29.08 -2.48
CA VAL A 119 30.75 -29.89 -1.26
C VAL A 119 29.75 -29.39 -0.22
N ASN A 120 29.65 -28.08 -0.04
CA ASN A 120 28.55 -27.42 0.67
C ASN A 120 27.93 -26.39 -0.27
N ASP A 121 26.71 -26.67 -0.74
CA ASP A 121 25.99 -25.86 -1.71
C ASP A 121 25.23 -24.67 -1.10
N THR A 122 25.29 -24.50 0.22
CA THR A 122 24.51 -23.51 0.95
C THR A 122 25.41 -22.55 1.72
N ILE A 123 25.12 -21.25 1.62
CA ILE A 123 25.68 -20.19 2.49
C ILE A 123 24.52 -19.59 3.26
N GLU A 124 24.55 -19.73 4.59
CA GLU A 124 23.50 -19.19 5.45
C GLU A 124 23.49 -17.66 5.39
N VAL A 125 22.29 -17.11 5.44
CA VAL A 125 21.99 -15.69 5.38
C VAL A 125 20.98 -15.36 6.45
N GLU A 126 21.20 -14.24 7.13
CA GLU A 126 20.26 -13.65 8.06
C GLU A 126 20.07 -12.18 7.74
N TYR A 127 18.92 -11.65 8.12
CA TYR A 127 18.55 -10.25 7.96
C TYR A 127 18.17 -9.63 9.29
N ALA A 128 18.35 -8.31 9.42
CA ALA A 128 17.90 -7.60 10.59
C ALA A 128 17.50 -6.16 10.26
N PHE A 129 16.51 -5.66 10.99
CA PHE A 129 16.09 -4.26 10.93
C PHE A 129 16.82 -3.46 12.01
N GLY A 130 17.34 -2.28 11.67
CA GLY A 130 17.91 -1.40 12.68
C GLY A 130 18.64 -0.18 12.13
N PRO A 131 18.72 0.92 12.91
CA PRO A 131 19.23 2.19 12.41
C PRO A 131 20.75 2.19 12.16
N GLN A 132 21.50 1.34 12.87
CA GLN A 132 22.97 1.27 12.85
C GLN A 132 23.50 -0.02 13.51
N LEU A 133 24.80 -0.28 13.35
CA LEU A 133 25.52 -1.31 14.09
C LEU A 133 25.92 -0.85 15.52
N PRO A 134 26.12 -1.78 16.47
CA PRO A 134 25.87 -3.22 16.34
C PRO A 134 24.37 -3.52 16.39
N ILE A 135 23.92 -4.46 15.56
CA ILE A 135 22.58 -5.02 15.68
C ILE A 135 22.61 -6.10 16.77
N PRO A 136 21.69 -6.09 17.76
CA PRO A 136 21.63 -7.12 18.79
C PRO A 136 21.45 -8.51 18.17
N GLU A 137 22.08 -9.53 18.78
CA GLU A 137 22.16 -10.87 18.19
C GLU A 137 20.76 -11.50 18.03
N GLU A 138 19.86 -11.21 18.96
CA GLU A 138 18.48 -11.69 19.00
C GLU A 138 17.56 -11.13 17.90
N VAL A 139 18.00 -10.11 17.15
CA VAL A 139 17.20 -9.45 16.10
C VAL A 139 17.48 -10.06 14.72
N TRP A 140 18.56 -10.84 14.57
CA TRP A 140 18.85 -11.53 13.32
C TRP A 140 17.82 -12.61 13.04
N THR A 141 17.21 -12.51 11.87
CA THR A 141 16.20 -13.44 11.37
C THR A 141 16.82 -14.24 10.22
N PRO A 142 16.90 -15.59 10.30
CA PRO A 142 17.31 -16.42 9.18
C PRO A 142 16.49 -16.11 7.92
N ALA A 143 17.14 -16.12 6.76
CA ALA A 143 16.49 -15.75 5.49
C ALA A 143 15.17 -16.51 5.21
N PRO A 144 15.07 -17.84 5.44
CA PRO A 144 13.80 -18.56 5.30
C PRO A 144 12.71 -18.06 6.25
N ASP A 145 13.08 -17.63 7.45
CA ASP A 145 12.14 -17.18 8.49
C ASP A 145 11.63 -15.76 8.21
N LEU A 146 12.36 -14.97 7.42
CA LEU A 146 11.94 -13.63 6.99
C LEU A 146 10.60 -13.67 6.24
N ASN A 147 10.31 -14.77 5.54
CA ASN A 147 9.04 -14.96 4.82
C ASN A 147 7.80 -15.01 5.74
N ASN A 148 8.01 -15.21 7.06
CA ASN A 148 6.94 -15.22 8.07
C ASN A 148 6.84 -13.88 8.82
N VAL A 149 7.66 -12.89 8.44
CA VAL A 149 7.67 -11.56 9.05
C VAL A 149 6.69 -10.66 8.32
N THR A 150 5.87 -9.94 9.10
CA THR A 150 5.05 -8.84 8.62
C THR A 150 5.41 -7.60 9.41
N LEU A 151 5.75 -6.52 8.71
CA LEU A 151 5.99 -5.23 9.34
C LEU A 151 4.81 -4.32 9.09
N LEU A 152 4.18 -3.87 10.17
CA LEU A 152 3.19 -2.80 10.12
C LEU A 152 3.90 -1.47 10.36
N VAL A 153 3.71 -0.53 9.45
CA VAL A 153 4.16 0.85 9.58
C VAL A 153 2.90 1.71 9.74
N PRO A 154 2.52 2.08 10.97
CA PRO A 154 1.27 2.78 11.22
C PRO A 154 1.31 4.22 10.72
N ASP A 155 0.14 4.72 10.35
CA ASP A 155 -0.09 6.12 10.05
C ASP A 155 0.40 7.00 11.21
N SER A 156 1.24 7.97 10.87
CA SER A 156 1.88 8.85 11.82
C SER A 156 2.48 10.06 11.12
N GLN A 157 2.70 11.13 11.88
CA GLN A 157 3.40 12.30 11.36
C GLN A 157 4.80 11.95 10.81
N ILE A 158 5.50 10.98 11.41
CA ILE A 158 6.81 10.52 10.92
C ILE A 158 6.67 9.90 9.52
N LEU A 159 5.63 9.10 9.29
CA LEU A 159 5.38 8.51 7.99
C LEU A 159 4.94 9.56 6.96
N HIS A 160 4.19 10.58 7.36
CA HIS A 160 3.86 11.70 6.48
C HIS A 160 5.12 12.46 6.03
N ASP A 161 6.02 12.73 6.98
CA ASP A 161 7.23 13.53 6.75
C ASP A 161 8.35 12.74 6.04
N GLY A 162 8.32 11.41 6.13
CA GLY A 162 9.30 10.51 5.52
C GLY A 162 9.99 9.62 6.56
N ALA A 163 9.56 8.37 6.64
CA ALA A 163 10.15 7.37 7.52
C ALA A 163 11.29 6.62 6.82
N THR A 164 12.40 6.42 7.52
CA THR A 164 13.56 5.67 7.01
C THR A 164 13.72 4.34 7.73
N TYR A 165 13.78 3.26 6.96
CA TYR A 165 14.03 1.90 7.44
C TYR A 165 15.31 1.33 6.82
N LYS A 166 15.99 0.47 7.55
CA LYS A 166 17.27 -0.12 7.15
C LYS A 166 17.24 -1.62 7.33
N LEU A 167 17.52 -2.34 6.26
CA LEU A 167 17.61 -3.80 6.24
C LEU A 167 19.06 -4.23 6.06
N TRP A 168 19.63 -4.84 7.10
CA TRP A 168 20.98 -5.40 7.12
C TRP A 168 20.98 -6.84 6.68
N ASN A 169 22.09 -7.31 6.10
CA ASN A 169 22.26 -8.72 5.76
C ASN A 169 23.59 -9.25 6.35
N ARG A 170 23.55 -10.49 6.85
CA ARG A 170 24.68 -11.23 7.41
C ARG A 170 24.84 -12.54 6.64
N ILE A 171 26.06 -12.90 6.25
CA ILE A 171 26.35 -14.15 5.53
C ILE A 171 27.36 -14.99 6.30
N HIS A 172 27.24 -16.32 6.23
CA HIS A 172 28.11 -17.28 6.92
C HIS A 172 28.81 -18.19 5.92
N VAL A 173 30.09 -17.92 5.64
CA VAL A 173 30.86 -18.68 4.65
C VAL A 173 31.83 -19.62 5.36
N VAL A 174 31.64 -20.92 5.18
CA VAL A 174 32.46 -21.96 5.83
C VAL A 174 33.54 -22.51 4.92
N ARG A 175 34.50 -23.25 5.49
CA ARG A 175 35.64 -23.81 4.74
C ARG A 175 35.19 -24.73 3.59
N CYS A 176 34.09 -25.46 3.78
CA CYS A 176 33.56 -26.43 2.83
C CYS A 176 32.76 -25.83 1.67
N ASN A 177 32.42 -24.53 1.69
CA ASN A 177 31.80 -23.91 0.51
C ASN A 177 32.80 -23.90 -0.66
N SER A 178 32.41 -24.47 -1.80
CA SER A 178 33.18 -24.41 -3.04
C SER A 178 33.25 -22.99 -3.59
N ALA A 179 34.31 -22.65 -4.30
CA ALA A 179 34.45 -21.34 -4.92
C ALA A 179 33.53 -21.24 -6.15
N SER A 180 32.52 -20.37 -6.10
CA SER A 180 31.71 -19.94 -7.25
C SER A 180 30.70 -18.87 -6.77
N THR A 181 29.71 -18.58 -7.60
CA THR A 181 28.54 -17.80 -7.25
C THR A 181 27.54 -18.63 -6.46
N TYR A 182 27.05 -18.06 -5.36
CA TYR A 182 25.85 -18.52 -4.66
C TYR A 182 24.78 -17.43 -4.80
N ARG A 183 23.51 -17.81 -4.95
CA ARG A 183 22.42 -16.87 -5.20
C ARG A 183 21.14 -17.35 -4.54
N ASP A 184 20.36 -16.37 -4.11
CA ASP A 184 18.95 -16.49 -3.79
C ASP A 184 18.21 -15.25 -4.35
N THR A 185 16.89 -15.30 -4.47
CA THR A 185 16.06 -14.16 -4.89
C THR A 185 14.71 -14.18 -4.18
N GLY A 186 14.48 -13.17 -3.33
CA GLY A 186 13.19 -12.91 -2.69
C GLY A 186 12.50 -11.66 -3.22
N THR A 187 11.24 -11.48 -2.82
CA THR A 187 10.40 -10.32 -3.12
C THR A 187 9.94 -9.66 -1.82
N ILE A 188 10.08 -8.33 -1.75
CA ILE A 188 9.50 -7.50 -0.71
C ILE A 188 8.24 -6.87 -1.29
N THR A 189 7.09 -7.06 -0.63
CA THR A 189 5.81 -6.48 -1.04
C THR A 189 5.44 -5.37 -0.07
N LEU A 190 5.15 -4.19 -0.61
CA LEU A 190 4.62 -3.04 0.13
C LEU A 190 3.13 -2.90 -0.20
N THR A 191 2.29 -2.93 0.83
CA THR A 191 0.83 -2.83 0.71
C THR A 191 0.34 -1.58 1.41
N LEU A 192 -0.32 -0.70 0.66
CA LEU A 192 -1.04 0.45 1.20
C LEU A 192 -2.39 -0.02 1.77
N LYS A 193 -2.63 0.17 3.06
CA LYS A 193 -3.85 -0.33 3.72
C LYS A 193 -4.98 0.69 3.62
N ASN A 194 -6.21 0.16 3.73
CA ASN A 194 -7.45 0.94 3.82
C ASN A 194 -7.71 1.87 2.63
N GLN A 195 -7.26 1.48 1.42
CA GLN A 195 -7.53 2.22 0.19
C GLN A 195 -9.04 2.48 0.06
N LYS A 196 -9.40 3.73 -0.26
CA LYS A 196 -10.79 4.09 -0.54
C LYS A 196 -11.33 3.25 -1.70
N PRO A 197 -12.59 2.77 -1.61
CA PRO A 197 -13.14 1.83 -2.59
C PRO A 197 -13.43 2.46 -3.96
N TRP A 198 -13.40 3.79 -4.06
CA TRP A 198 -13.48 4.54 -5.31
C TRP A 198 -12.13 4.68 -6.04
N ILE A 199 -11.08 4.03 -5.52
CA ILE A 199 -9.79 3.84 -6.20
C ILE A 199 -9.64 2.36 -6.57
N ASP A 200 -9.25 2.08 -7.81
CA ASP A 200 -9.03 0.71 -8.32
C ASP A 200 -7.68 0.11 -7.87
N GLU A 201 -7.40 -1.12 -8.28
CA GLU A 201 -6.17 -1.86 -7.89
C GLU A 201 -4.90 -1.24 -8.50
N GLU A 202 -5.04 -0.51 -9.61
CA GLU A 202 -3.98 0.21 -10.31
C GLU A 202 -3.74 1.63 -9.75
N GLY A 203 -4.62 2.11 -8.87
CA GLY A 203 -4.53 3.43 -8.24
C GLY A 203 -5.28 4.55 -8.98
N ASN A 204 -6.18 4.25 -9.91
CA ASN A 204 -7.02 5.22 -10.62
C ASN A 204 -8.41 5.35 -10.00
N TYR A 205 -9.15 6.38 -10.41
CA TYR A 205 -10.59 6.48 -10.12
C TYR A 205 -11.36 5.35 -10.83
N VAL A 206 -12.29 4.73 -10.12
CA VAL A 206 -13.26 3.80 -10.72
C VAL A 206 -14.21 4.53 -11.70
N GLU A 207 -14.77 3.80 -12.66
CA GLU A 207 -15.67 4.36 -13.68
C GLU A 207 -17.00 4.86 -13.10
N ASP A 208 -17.48 4.26 -12.00
CA ASP A 208 -18.78 4.51 -11.36
C ASP A 208 -18.64 5.31 -10.05
N LEU A 209 -17.77 6.34 -10.05
CA LEU A 209 -17.43 7.16 -8.89
C LEU A 209 -18.66 7.75 -8.16
N GLU A 210 -19.74 8.02 -8.89
CA GLU A 210 -20.99 8.56 -8.37
C GLU A 210 -21.68 7.64 -7.35
N ASN A 211 -21.41 6.33 -7.38
CA ASN A 211 -21.92 5.37 -6.40
C ASN A 211 -21.33 5.55 -4.99
N TYR A 212 -20.27 6.35 -4.86
CA TYR A 212 -19.54 6.57 -3.60
C TYR A 212 -19.88 7.92 -2.94
N VAL A 213 -20.84 8.68 -3.48
CA VAL A 213 -21.37 9.89 -2.86
C VAL A 213 -22.32 9.52 -1.73
N ASN A 214 -21.99 9.88 -0.49
CA ASN A 214 -22.86 9.66 0.66
C ASN A 214 -24.05 10.64 0.66
N SER A 215 -25.21 10.18 1.13
CA SER A 215 -26.42 10.99 1.31
C SER A 215 -26.66 11.39 2.78
N GLU A 216 -25.79 10.95 3.69
CA GLU A 216 -25.82 11.38 5.09
C GLU A 216 -25.39 12.85 5.20
N ARG A 217 -26.21 13.65 5.90
CA ARG A 217 -26.03 15.08 6.12
C ARG A 217 -25.69 15.40 7.57
#